data_AF-A0A151QSH5-F1
#
_entry.id   AF-A0A151QSH5-F1
#
_cell.length_a   1.000
_cell.length_b   1.000
_cell.length_c   1.000
_cell.angle_alpha   90.00
_cell.angle_beta   90.00
_cell.angle_gamma   90.00
#
_symmetry.space_group_name_H-M   'P 1'
#
loop_
_entity.id
_entity.type
_entity.pdbx_description
1 polymer ?
#
loop_
_entity_poly.entity_id
_entity_poly.type
_entity_poly.pdbx_seq_one_letter_code
_entity_poly.pdbx_strand_id
1 'polypeptide(L)' 'MDCHLVLDKVQSGTLHLLPISTQDQIADILTKPLHLGPFQTLHHKHGMLNVHSSLRGVLADPIIS' A
#
# COMPACT_ATOMS: atom_id res chain seq x y z
N MET A 1 -10.83 0.24 -21.22
CA MET A 1 -9.47 0.82 -21.14
C MET A 1 -8.63 0.17 -22.22
N ASP A 2 -8.00 0.98 -23.08
CA ASP A 2 -7.30 0.51 -24.28
C ASP A 2 -5.87 0.05 -23.98
N CYS A 3 -5.72 -0.99 -23.14
CA CYS A 3 -4.40 -1.55 -22.84
C CYS A 3 -3.71 -2.09 -24.10
N HIS A 4 -4.47 -2.61 -25.07
CA HIS A 4 -3.95 -3.07 -26.36
C HIS A 4 -3.23 -1.95 -27.13
N LEU A 5 -3.83 -0.77 -27.22
CA LEU A 5 -3.22 0.37 -27.89
C LEU A 5 -1.95 0.83 -27.17
N VAL A 6 -1.94 0.84 -25.84
CA VAL A 6 -0.75 1.21 -25.07
C VAL A 6 0.37 0.18 -25.28
N LEU A 7 0.06 -1.11 -25.23
CA LEU A 7 1.00 -2.20 -25.48
C LEU A 7 1.61 -2.10 -26.88
N ASP A 8 0.78 -1.94 -27.92
CA ASP A 8 1.26 -1.79 -29.30
C ASP A 8 2.22 -0.62 -29.43
N LYS A 9 1.90 0.53 -28.83
CA LYS A 9 2.76 1.73 -28.89
C LYS A 9 4.04 1.60 -28.06
N VAL A 10 4.02 0.82 -26.98
CA VAL A 10 5.23 0.47 -26.22
C VAL A 10 6.12 -0.48 -27.02
N GLN A 11 5.53 -1.51 -27.63
CA GLN A 11 6.24 -2.48 -28.45
C GLN A 11 6.83 -1.84 -29.72
N SER A 12 6.14 -0.87 -30.31
CA SER A 12 6.65 -0.09 -31.45
C SER A 12 7.69 0.97 -31.06
N GLY A 13 8.03 1.13 -29.77
CA GLY A 13 8.96 2.15 -29.28
C GLY A 13 8.45 3.59 -29.40
N THR A 14 7.19 3.79 -29.77
CA THR A 14 6.58 5.13 -29.91
C THR A 14 6.17 5.72 -28.55
N LEU A 15 5.95 4.85 -27.56
CA LEU A 15 5.63 5.21 -26.18
C LEU A 15 6.66 4.59 -25.24
N HIS A 16 7.34 5.42 -24.45
CA HIS A 16 8.26 4.97 -23.42
C HIS A 16 7.60 5.05 -22.04
N LEU A 17 7.61 3.94 -21.31
CA LEU A 17 7.19 3.90 -19.91
C LEU A 17 8.36 4.31 -19.02
N LEU A 18 8.14 5.33 -18.19
CA LEU A 18 9.10 5.74 -17.18
C LEU A 18 8.77 5.01 -15.87
N PRO A 19 9.76 4.39 -15.21
CA PRO A 19 9.52 3.72 -13.94
C PRO A 19 9.13 4.75 -12.88
N ILE A 20 8.08 4.43 -12.13
CA ILE A 20 7.71 5.17 -10.92
C ILE A 20 8.48 4.55 -9.76
N SER A 21 9.04 5.37 -8.87
CA SER A 21 9.65 4.88 -7.64
C SER A 21 8.69 3.99 -6.87
N THR A 22 9.17 2.86 -6.35
CA THR A 22 8.36 1.96 -5.51
C THR A 22 7.71 2.71 -4.36
N GLN A 23 8.36 3.73 -3.81
CA GLN A 23 7.80 4.55 -2.73
C GLN A 23 6.54 5.31 -3.16
N ASP A 24 6.39 5.61 -4.45
CA ASP A 24 5.26 6.39 -4.98
C ASP A 24 4.14 5.52 -5.55
N GLN A 25 4.31 4.20 -5.56
CA GLN A 25 3.30 3.22 -5.98
C GLN A 25 2.42 2.76 -4.80
N ILE A 26 1.81 3.71 -4.09
CA ILE A 26 1.13 3.46 -2.81
C ILE A 26 -0.01 2.45 -2.90
N ALA A 27 -0.77 2.44 -3.99
CA ALA A 27 -1.89 1.51 -4.18
C ALA A 27 -1.49 0.03 -4.17
N ASP A 28 -0.21 -0.27 -4.49
CA ASP A 28 0.30 -1.62 -4.59
C ASP A 28 0.17 -2.41 -3.27
N ILE A 29 0.19 -1.72 -2.12
CA ILE A 29 0.02 -2.37 -0.82
C ILE A 29 -1.36 -3.03 -0.66
N LEU A 30 -2.37 -2.56 -1.39
CA LEU A 30 -3.74 -3.08 -1.33
C LEU A 30 -4.09 -3.97 -2.52
N THR A 31 -3.38 -3.84 -3.64
CA THR A 31 -3.73 -4.52 -4.90
C THR A 31 -2.78 -5.64 -5.28
N LYS A 32 -1.61 -5.76 -4.64
CA LYS A 32 -0.57 -6.73 -5.00
C LYS A 32 -0.06 -7.49 -3.78
N PRO A 33 0.28 -8.78 -3.92
CA PRO A 33 1.08 -9.47 -2.92
C PRO A 33 2.53 -8.94 -2.99
N LEU A 34 2.96 -8.24 -1.93
CA LEU A 34 4.30 -7.66 -1.85
C LEU A 34 5.21 -8.47 -0.95
N HIS A 35 6.51 -8.48 -1.27
CA HIS A 35 7.53 -8.97 -0.36
C HIS A 35 7.78 -7.95 0.76
N LEU A 36 8.42 -8.42 1.84
CA LEU A 36 8.50 -7.67 3.10
C LEU A 36 9.10 -6.25 2.97
N GLY A 37 10.14 -6.07 2.14
CA GLY A 37 10.81 -4.78 1.99
C GLY A 37 9.92 -3.65 1.43
N PRO A 38 9.33 -3.80 0.23
CA PRO A 38 8.37 -2.84 -0.32
C PRO A 38 7.12 -2.71 0.53
N PHE A 39 6.65 -3.81 1.13
CA PHE A 39 5.52 -3.75 2.06
C PHE A 39 5.84 -2.81 3.23
N GLN A 40 6.97 -2.97 3.91
CA GLN A 40 7.40 -2.08 5.01
C GLN A 40 7.57 -0.64 4.55
N THR A 41 8.18 -0.45 3.38
CA THR A 41 8.42 0.86 2.78
C THR A 41 7.10 1.61 2.52
N LEU A 42 6.13 0.94 1.88
CA LEU A 42 4.82 1.50 1.58
C LEU A 42 3.95 1.65 2.84
N HIS A 43 4.03 0.70 3.77
CA HIS A 43 3.29 0.73 5.04
C HIS A 43 3.69 1.94 5.90
N HIS A 44 4.99 2.22 6.03
CA HIS A 44 5.48 3.39 6.77
C HIS A 44 5.03 4.70 6.12
N LYS A 45 5.01 4.76 4.78
CA LYS A 45 4.56 5.95 4.03
C LYS A 45 3.05 6.20 4.17
N HIS A 46 2.24 5.15 4.25
CA HIS A 46 0.78 5.26 4.23
C HIS A 46 0.17 5.69 5.58
N GLY A 47 0.98 5.85 6.65
CA GLY A 47 0.48 6.28 7.96
C GLY A 47 -0.58 5.33 8.54
N MET A 48 -0.47 4.03 8.23
CA MET A 48 -1.48 3.06 8.62
C MET A 48 -1.62 2.97 10.14
N LEU A 49 -2.86 3.08 10.63
CA LEU A 49 -3.17 2.93 12.04
C LEU A 49 -2.94 1.48 12.48
N ASN A 50 -2.24 1.30 13.60
CA ASN A 50 -2.11 0.00 14.23
C ASN A 50 -3.45 -0.40 14.89
N VAL A 51 -4.25 -1.20 14.21
CA VAL A 51 -5.55 -1.69 14.71
C VAL A 51 -5.43 -2.62 15.92
N HIS A 52 -4.24 -3.15 16.22
CA HIS A 52 -4.00 -3.97 17.40
C HIS A 52 -3.77 -3.15 18.68
N SER A 53 -3.72 -1.82 18.60
CA SER A 53 -3.46 -0.94 19.75
C SER A 53 -4.66 -0.74 20.68
N SER A 54 -5.89 -1.06 20.26
CA SER A 54 -7.10 -0.72 21.02
C SER A 54 -8.12 -1.87 21.08
N LEU A 55 -7.76 -2.99 21.69
CA LEU A 55 -8.72 -3.98 22.22
C LEU A 55 -8.44 -4.34 23.68
N ARG A 56 -7.49 -3.68 24.33
CA ARG A 56 -7.27 -3.82 25.77
C ARG A 56 -8.30 -2.94 26.48
N GLY A 57 -9.53 -3.44 26.59
CA GLY A 57 -10.56 -2.81 27.41
C GLY A 57 -10.00 -2.58 28.81
N VAL A 58 -9.95 -1.32 29.24
CA VAL A 58 -9.70 -0.99 30.64
C VAL A 58 -10.95 -1.44 31.39
N LEU A 59 -10.86 -2.54 32.13
CA LEU A 59 -11.82 -2.80 33.19
C LEU A 59 -11.56 -1.70 34.23
N ALA A 60 -12.38 -0.65 34.20
CA ALA A 60 -12.43 0.28 35.31
C ALA A 60 -12.80 -0.56 36.54
N ASP A 61 -11.89 -0.58 37.52
CA ASP A 61 -12.08 -1.28 38.78
C ASP A 61 -13.45 -0.89 39.38
N PRO A 62 -14.23 -1.83 39.94
CA PRO A 62 -15.45 -1.47 40.62
C PRO A 62 -15.07 -0.60 41.82
N ILE A 63 -15.54 0.65 41.82
CA ILE A 63 -15.53 1.51 43.00
C ILE A 63 -16.33 0.77 44.08
N ILE A 64 -15.64 0.18 45.04
CA ILE A 64 -16.24 -0.23 46.31
C ILE A 64 -16.14 1.00 47.22
N SER A 65 -17.31 1.62 47.43
CA SER A 65 -17.56 2.62 48.46
C SER A 65 -17.50 2.00 49.86
#